data_AF-A0A953V0V8-F1
#
_entry.id   AF-A0A953V0V8-F1
#
_cell.length_a   1.000
_cell.length_b   1.000
_cell.length_c   1.000
_cell.angle_alpha   90.00
_cell.angle_beta   90.00
_cell.angle_gamma   90.00
#
_symmetry.space_group_name_H-M   'P 1'
#
loop_
_entity.id
_entity.type
_entity.pdbx_description
1 polymer ?
#
loop_
_entity_poly.entity_id
_entity_poly.type
_entity_poly.pdbx_seq_one_letter_code
_entity_poly.pdbx_strand_id
1 'polypeptide(L)'
;MKFGVLALDYDGTIARDGILDSEVRAAIAEARARGIAVVLVTGRILSELQQVAGDLQFVDAVVAENGAVLAYPSGHLRPLANLPSLTFLHELRRRGLEFKAGQCVVELDAAAAPQVLTVIREQELPLVLLFNLGRLMVLPQGVSKGVGLREMLTTLRLSVHNAIAIGDAENDYDLLAECEIGVAVSWGSQALQNVADEVLRGDGPAAVATYIRQAMEKVRLPPERIGQHRLLLGTAEDGHVLALAIRGRNALVAGDPRSGKSWVTGLACEQLILQGYSVCVIDPEGDYRTLESLPGVVVFGGDDPPPELPDLARVLRHPDLSVVVDLSHSPYHEKLSYLKSLLPMLAAIRRTTGFPHRIVIDEAHYFLHEPNVHELLDLTLGAYTLVTYRMSDLHPTLREAIEGVIVKRTTEPHEIQTLLEMAGTKIIGSEWKAIFASLDISQAILLPGIQEAGGKPLKFELFPRLTSHVRHKAKYLDVQLLKEQGFAFTENGKTVSPPARTLKEFVSLLADVPSKVIEGHAHRGDFSRWIADVFRDHFLASDIRKVEQRYRLGHIHNLADSLAKPIQERYEFSPGQVRDSQIPSVPPVLQHGPSSKRDLGDKQP
;
A
#
# COMPACT_ATOMS: atom_id res chain seq x y z
N MET A 1 -3.90 -6.46 12.31
CA MET A 1 -2.55 -6.88 11.88
C MET A 1 -1.96 -7.88 12.87
N LYS A 2 -0.81 -8.52 12.56
CA LYS A 2 -0.07 -9.34 13.55
C LYS A 2 0.44 -8.44 14.68
N PHE A 3 0.30 -8.86 15.93
CA PHE A 3 0.97 -8.20 17.05
C PHE A 3 2.44 -8.66 17.11
N GLY A 4 3.38 -7.72 17.01
CA GLY A 4 4.81 -8.02 16.96
C GLY A 4 5.69 -7.04 17.73
N VAL A 5 5.18 -5.89 18.13
CA VAL A 5 5.95 -4.85 18.83
C VAL A 5 5.14 -4.28 20.00
N LEU A 6 5.79 -4.11 21.14
CA LEU A 6 5.26 -3.38 22.29
C LEU A 6 6.14 -2.15 22.55
N ALA A 7 5.57 -0.96 22.37
CA ALA A 7 6.22 0.30 22.67
C ALA A 7 5.68 0.85 23.99
N LEU A 8 6.56 1.07 24.97
CA LEU A 8 6.16 1.43 26.33
C LEU A 8 6.80 2.75 26.73
N ASP A 9 6.00 3.70 27.20
CA ASP A 9 6.56 4.76 28.03
C ASP A 9 7.04 4.19 29.37
N TYR A 10 8.03 4.86 29.99
CA TYR A 10 8.64 4.44 31.24
C TYR A 10 7.88 4.98 32.47
N ASP A 11 7.89 6.31 32.66
CA ASP A 11 7.47 6.96 33.90
C ASP A 11 5.96 7.11 33.94
N GLY A 12 5.30 6.72 35.04
CA GLY A 12 3.85 6.83 35.11
C GLY A 12 3.12 5.74 34.31
N THR A 13 3.78 5.10 33.35
CA THR A 13 3.22 3.96 32.60
C THR A 13 3.62 2.61 33.21
N ILE A 14 4.91 2.24 33.15
CA ILE A 14 5.41 0.94 33.67
C ILE A 14 6.18 1.07 34.98
N ALA A 15 6.56 2.30 35.34
CA ALA A 15 7.30 2.61 36.56
C ALA A 15 6.54 3.61 37.42
N ARG A 16 6.69 3.49 38.75
CA ARG A 16 6.21 4.47 39.73
C ARG A 16 7.40 4.96 40.54
N ASP A 17 7.55 6.28 40.66
CA ASP A 17 8.68 6.92 41.35
C ASP A 17 10.05 6.46 40.82
N GLY A 18 10.11 6.18 39.50
CA GLY A 18 11.30 5.65 38.82
C GLY A 18 11.50 4.13 38.96
N ILE A 19 10.77 3.46 39.84
CA ILE A 19 10.92 2.02 40.05
C ILE A 19 10.00 1.25 39.08
N LEU A 20 10.60 0.43 38.23
CA LEU A 20 9.89 -0.48 37.33
C LEU A 20 9.09 -1.51 38.14
N ASP A 21 7.82 -1.69 37.79
CA ASP A 21 6.96 -2.69 38.40
C ASP A 21 7.41 -4.13 38.05
N SER A 22 7.49 -5.00 39.06
CA SER A 22 8.00 -6.37 38.90
C SER A 22 7.11 -7.25 38.03
N GLU A 23 5.79 -7.05 38.08
CA GLU A 23 4.85 -7.80 37.23
C GLU A 23 4.97 -7.36 35.78
N VAL A 24 5.20 -6.06 35.54
CA VAL A 24 5.44 -5.55 34.19
C VAL A 24 6.76 -6.10 33.64
N ARG A 25 7.82 -6.15 34.45
CA ARG A 25 9.09 -6.78 34.06
C ARG A 25 8.90 -8.26 33.67
N ALA A 26 8.09 -9.01 34.42
CA ALA A 26 7.78 -10.40 34.09
C ALA A 26 7.00 -10.50 32.77
N ALA A 27 5.97 -9.67 32.58
CA ALA A 27 5.18 -9.63 31.35
C ALA A 27 6.02 -9.25 30.11
N ILE A 28 6.99 -8.33 30.24
CA ILE A 28 7.94 -8.00 29.18
C ILE A 28 8.78 -9.23 28.80
N ALA A 29 9.29 -9.98 29.78
CA ALA A 29 10.06 -11.20 29.51
C ALA A 29 9.20 -12.27 28.81
N GLU A 30 7.94 -12.44 29.24
CA GLU A 30 6.97 -13.32 28.59
C GLU A 30 6.70 -12.92 27.13
N ALA A 31 6.55 -11.61 26.85
CA ALA A 31 6.35 -11.07 25.51
C ALA A 31 7.54 -11.34 24.58
N ARG A 32 8.75 -11.05 25.07
CA ARG A 32 9.98 -11.31 24.32
C ARG A 32 10.18 -12.80 24.04
N ALA A 33 9.83 -13.68 24.98
CA ALA A 33 9.87 -15.12 24.77
C ALA A 33 8.90 -15.61 23.67
N ARG A 34 7.82 -14.86 23.39
CA ARG A 34 6.90 -15.10 22.26
C ARG A 34 7.34 -14.43 20.95
N GLY A 35 8.51 -13.79 20.93
CA GLY A 35 9.03 -13.10 19.75
C GLY A 35 8.40 -11.73 19.50
N ILE A 36 7.78 -11.12 20.52
CA ILE A 36 7.31 -9.73 20.47
C ILE A 36 8.48 -8.84 20.90
N ALA A 37 8.87 -7.91 20.03
CA ALA A 37 9.92 -6.95 20.35
C ALA A 37 9.39 -5.91 21.32
N VAL A 38 10.15 -5.59 22.37
CA VAL A 38 9.77 -4.56 23.35
C VAL A 38 10.71 -3.38 23.22
N VAL A 39 10.15 -2.20 22.99
CA VAL A 39 10.89 -0.94 22.86
C VAL A 39 10.44 0.02 23.95
N LEU A 40 11.39 0.50 24.75
CA LEU A 40 11.11 1.55 25.72
C LEU A 40 11.20 2.91 25.04
N VAL A 41 10.22 3.79 25.26
CA VAL A 41 10.17 5.12 24.64
C VAL A 41 9.98 6.17 25.72
N THR A 42 11.03 6.91 26.07
CA THR A 42 11.01 7.81 27.24
C THR A 42 11.46 9.23 26.89
N GLY A 43 10.96 10.20 27.67
CA GLY A 43 11.48 11.56 27.67
C GLY A 43 12.84 11.69 28.35
N ARG A 44 13.20 10.77 29.25
CA ARG A 44 14.42 10.87 30.08
C ARG A 44 15.69 10.93 29.24
N ILE A 45 16.69 11.64 29.77
CA ILE A 45 18.08 11.52 29.34
C ILE A 45 18.54 10.08 29.60
N LEU A 46 19.18 9.44 28.62
CA LEU A 46 19.51 8.02 28.67
C LEU A 46 20.32 7.62 29.92
N SER A 47 21.29 8.45 30.31
CA SER A 47 22.11 8.18 31.51
C SER A 47 21.30 8.23 32.80
N GLU A 48 20.27 9.08 32.89
CA GLU A 48 19.38 9.13 34.05
C GLU A 48 18.45 7.91 34.09
N LEU A 49 17.95 7.49 32.93
CA LEU A 49 17.18 6.25 32.84
C LEU A 49 18.02 5.06 33.34
N GLN A 50 19.28 4.95 32.92
CA GLN A 50 20.18 3.87 33.36
C GLN A 50 20.47 3.90 34.86
N GLN A 51 20.56 5.08 35.48
CA GLN A 51 20.73 5.20 36.92
C GLN A 51 19.52 4.70 37.71
N VAL A 52 18.32 4.85 37.16
CA VAL A 52 17.06 4.56 37.83
C VAL A 52 16.57 3.14 37.53
N ALA A 53 16.56 2.75 36.25
CA ALA A 53 16.12 1.44 35.79
C ALA A 53 17.21 0.36 35.88
N GLY A 54 18.47 0.76 36.06
CA GLY A 54 19.63 -0.13 36.02
C GLY A 54 19.91 -0.62 34.61
N ASP A 55 20.18 -1.93 34.50
CA ASP A 55 20.43 -2.57 33.20
C ASP A 55 19.16 -2.62 32.34
N LEU A 56 19.26 -2.10 31.11
CA LEU A 56 18.18 -1.98 30.13
C LEU A 56 18.07 -3.20 29.21
N GLN A 57 18.85 -4.27 29.41
CA GLN A 57 18.77 -5.51 28.62
C GLN A 57 17.43 -6.27 28.70
N PHE A 58 16.51 -5.84 29.58
CA PHE A 58 15.17 -6.42 29.65
C PHE A 58 14.28 -6.02 28.46
N VAL A 59 14.66 -5.01 27.68
CA VAL A 59 14.02 -4.61 26.41
C VAL A 59 14.95 -4.82 25.21
N ASP A 60 14.41 -4.79 24.00
CA ASP A 60 15.16 -4.99 22.75
C ASP A 60 15.76 -3.69 22.20
N ALA A 61 15.23 -2.55 22.63
CA ALA A 61 15.71 -1.23 22.25
C ALA A 61 15.16 -0.13 23.17
N VAL A 62 15.85 1.01 23.20
CA VAL A 62 15.41 2.20 23.94
C VAL A 62 15.44 3.42 23.02
N VAL A 63 14.35 4.17 23.02
CA VAL A 63 14.19 5.47 22.39
C VAL A 63 14.15 6.49 23.53
N ALA A 64 15.25 7.20 23.74
CA ALA A 64 15.42 8.15 24.83
C ALA A 64 15.31 9.60 24.35
N GLU A 65 15.30 10.54 25.30
CA GLU A 65 15.35 11.98 25.02
C GLU A 65 14.22 12.44 24.09
N ASN A 66 12.98 12.00 24.36
CA ASN A 66 11.79 12.26 23.55
C ASN A 66 11.93 11.84 22.08
N GLY A 67 12.68 10.77 21.81
CA GLY A 67 12.90 10.30 20.45
C GLY A 67 14.21 10.76 19.81
N ALA A 68 15.00 11.61 20.47
CA ALA A 68 16.21 12.16 19.88
C ALA A 68 17.38 11.18 19.85
N VAL A 69 17.34 10.13 20.68
CA VAL A 69 18.45 9.18 20.84
C VAL A 69 17.94 7.75 20.80
N LEU A 70 18.50 6.97 19.88
CA LEU A 70 18.28 5.54 19.80
C LEU A 70 19.40 4.81 20.51
N ALA A 71 19.06 3.92 21.44
CA ALA A 71 20.02 3.09 22.16
C ALA A 71 19.71 1.61 21.94
N TYR A 72 20.74 0.87 21.53
CA TYR A 72 20.67 -0.55 21.22
C TYR A 72 21.26 -1.40 22.36
N PRO A 73 20.85 -2.66 22.53
CA PRO A 73 21.39 -3.55 23.57
C PRO A 73 22.90 -3.79 23.47
N SER A 74 23.49 -3.58 22.28
CA SER A 74 24.94 -3.63 22.05
C SER A 74 25.71 -2.48 22.72
N GLY A 75 25.01 -1.48 23.27
CA GLY A 75 25.58 -0.24 23.77
C GLY A 75 25.80 0.82 22.69
N HIS A 76 25.47 0.53 21.42
CA HIS A 76 25.52 1.52 20.35
C HIS A 76 24.44 2.59 20.57
N LEU A 77 24.80 3.85 20.33
CA LEU A 77 23.90 5.00 20.39
C LEU A 77 23.85 5.67 19.02
N ARG A 78 22.64 5.98 18.55
CA ARG A 78 22.41 6.73 17.32
C ARG A 78 21.54 7.96 17.63
N PRO A 79 22.14 9.16 17.71
CA PRO A 79 21.41 10.41 17.72
C PRO A 79 20.63 10.60 16.41
N LEU A 80 19.37 11.03 16.49
CA LEU A 80 18.56 11.43 15.34
C LEU A 80 18.51 12.95 15.16
N ALA A 81 19.13 13.68 16.08
CA ALA A 81 19.14 15.13 16.11
C ALA A 81 20.55 15.64 16.39
N ASN A 82 20.77 16.92 16.10
CA ASN A 82 22.04 17.56 16.43
C ASN A 82 22.20 17.70 17.94
N LEU A 83 23.43 17.52 18.42
CA LEU A 83 23.78 17.78 19.81
C LEU A 83 23.58 19.28 20.11
N PRO A 84 23.24 19.65 21.37
CA PRO A 84 23.15 21.05 21.77
C PRO A 84 24.45 21.79 21.47
N SER A 85 24.35 22.97 20.84
CA SER A 85 25.55 23.74 20.48
C SER A 85 26.30 24.19 21.74
N LEU A 86 27.63 24.17 21.69
CA LEU A 86 28.45 24.64 22.81
C LEU A 86 28.19 26.11 23.14
N THR A 87 27.91 26.94 22.12
CA THR A 87 27.54 28.35 22.28
C THR A 87 26.25 28.50 23.07
N PHE A 88 25.24 27.66 22.79
CA PHE A 88 23.99 27.66 23.53
C PHE A 88 24.22 27.27 25.00
N LEU A 89 24.93 26.16 25.24
CA LEU A 89 25.22 25.69 26.60
C LEU A 89 26.05 26.70 27.41
N HIS A 90 27.04 27.35 26.78
CA HIS A 90 27.82 28.41 27.43
C HIS A 90 26.97 29.61 27.80
N GLU A 91 26.04 30.01 26.94
CA GLU A 91 25.16 31.14 27.21
C GLU A 91 24.18 30.85 28.35
N LEU A 92 23.63 29.62 28.42
CA LEU A 92 22.84 29.19 29.58
C LEU A 92 23.65 29.28 30.88
N ARG A 93 24.90 28.78 30.89
CA ARG A 93 25.79 28.88 32.06
C ARG A 93 26.11 30.33 32.42
N ARG A 94 26.37 31.18 31.41
CA ARG A 94 26.67 32.61 31.61
C ARG A 94 25.51 33.34 32.30
N ARG A 95 24.27 32.93 32.03
CA ARG A 95 23.05 33.45 32.68
C ARG A 95 22.77 32.83 34.05
N GLY A 96 23.60 31.91 34.52
CA GLY A 96 23.43 31.24 35.82
C GLY A 96 22.28 30.24 35.83
N LEU A 97 21.87 29.74 34.65
CA LEU A 97 20.84 28.71 34.56
C LEU A 97 21.43 27.34 34.88
N GLU A 98 20.83 26.63 35.83
CA GLU A 98 21.12 25.23 36.09
C GLU A 98 20.41 24.35 35.07
N PHE A 99 21.15 23.42 34.46
CA PHE A 99 20.62 22.50 33.47
C PHE A 99 21.37 21.18 33.46
N LYS A 100 20.71 20.17 32.90
CA LYS A 100 21.33 18.88 32.56
C LYS A 100 21.32 18.73 31.04
N ALA A 101 22.47 18.39 30.47
CA ALA A 101 22.58 18.12 29.04
C ALA A 101 22.60 16.59 28.82
N GLY A 102 21.65 16.12 28.02
CA GLY A 102 21.72 14.81 27.37
C GLY A 102 22.57 14.88 26.11
N GLN A 103 22.40 13.89 25.22
CA GLN A 103 23.05 13.90 23.92
C GLN A 103 22.46 14.98 23.02
N CYS A 104 21.13 15.07 22.95
CA CYS A 104 20.39 15.95 22.05
C CYS A 104 19.51 16.96 22.79
N VAL A 105 19.13 16.65 24.03
CA VAL A 105 18.20 17.44 24.83
C VAL A 105 18.90 18.17 25.96
N VAL A 106 18.43 19.38 26.28
CA VAL A 106 18.80 20.09 27.51
C VAL A 106 17.59 20.18 28.41
N GLU A 107 17.71 19.67 29.63
CA GLU A 107 16.66 19.72 30.65
C GLU A 107 16.94 20.81 31.67
N LEU A 108 15.92 21.61 31.99
CA LEU A 108 15.93 22.68 32.99
C LEU A 108 14.64 22.65 33.83
N ASP A 109 14.59 23.46 34.88
CA ASP A 109 13.34 23.79 35.56
C ASP A 109 12.39 24.57 34.62
N ALA A 110 11.08 24.29 34.68
CA ALA A 110 10.08 24.96 33.86
C ALA A 110 10.09 26.50 33.99
N ALA A 111 10.47 27.04 35.16
CA ALA A 111 10.58 28.48 35.38
C ALA A 111 11.66 29.15 34.53
N ALA A 112 12.64 28.39 34.02
CA ALA A 112 13.70 28.91 33.15
C ALA A 112 13.22 29.23 31.72
N ALA A 113 12.01 28.80 31.33
CA ALA A 113 11.53 28.90 29.95
C ALA A 113 11.62 30.30 29.31
N PRO A 114 11.26 31.42 29.99
CA PRO A 114 11.38 32.75 29.39
C PRO A 114 12.84 33.14 29.06
N GLN A 115 13.78 32.73 29.92
CA GLN A 115 15.20 33.03 29.73
C GLN A 115 15.80 32.17 28.62
N VAL A 116 15.45 30.88 28.58
CA VAL A 116 15.86 29.97 27.50
C VAL A 116 15.33 30.45 26.16
N LEU A 117 14.05 30.84 26.08
CA LEU A 117 13.45 31.36 24.86
C LEU A 117 14.17 32.62 24.35
N THR A 118 14.63 33.47 25.27
CA THR A 118 15.44 34.65 24.94
C THR A 118 16.76 34.25 24.29
N VAL A 119 17.47 33.27 24.86
CA VAL A 119 18.73 32.74 24.28
C VAL A 119 18.50 32.14 22.90
N ILE A 120 17.45 31.33 22.74
CA ILE A 120 17.08 30.72 21.45
C ILE A 120 16.86 31.79 20.39
N ARG A 121 16.16 32.88 20.74
CA ARG A 121 15.91 34.01 19.83
C ARG A 121 17.16 34.79 19.48
N GLU A 122 17.98 35.13 20.46
CA GLU A 122 19.21 35.90 20.25
C GLU A 122 20.24 35.13 19.40
N GLN A 123 20.28 33.81 19.51
CA GLN A 123 21.17 32.94 18.73
C GLN A 123 20.52 32.34 17.49
N GLU A 124 19.26 32.71 17.18
CA GLU A 124 18.49 32.23 16.03
C GLU A 124 18.47 30.70 15.89
N LEU A 125 18.34 29.99 17.03
CA LEU A 125 18.43 28.53 17.06
C LEU A 125 17.07 27.86 16.72
N PRO A 126 17.05 26.79 15.92
CA PRO A 126 15.82 26.04 15.59
C PRO A 126 15.47 25.02 16.69
N LEU A 127 15.33 25.50 17.93
CA LEU A 127 15.03 24.69 19.12
C LEU A 127 13.59 24.92 19.57
N VAL A 128 12.96 23.85 20.06
CA VAL A 128 11.61 23.87 20.64
C VAL A 128 11.66 23.63 22.15
N LEU A 129 10.64 24.11 22.85
CA LEU A 129 10.46 23.96 24.28
C LEU A 129 9.29 23.02 24.55
N LEU A 130 9.55 21.91 25.23
CA LEU A 130 8.52 20.97 25.71
C LEU A 130 8.47 20.98 27.24
N PHE A 131 7.26 20.90 27.79
CA PHE A 131 7.05 20.86 29.23
C PHE A 131 6.63 19.45 29.66
N ASN A 132 7.21 18.95 30.74
CA ASN A 132 6.81 17.67 31.34
C ASN A 132 6.88 17.75 32.88
N LEU A 133 5.72 17.74 33.55
CA LEU A 133 5.58 17.67 35.02
C LEU A 133 6.55 18.58 35.81
N GLY A 134 6.71 19.83 35.36
CA GLY A 134 7.56 20.85 36.00
C GLY A 134 8.98 20.97 35.42
N ARG A 135 9.33 20.14 34.44
CA ARG A 135 10.60 20.22 33.71
C ARG A 135 10.40 20.87 32.35
N LEU A 136 11.41 21.61 31.91
CA LEU A 136 11.56 22.16 30.56
C LEU A 136 12.57 21.31 29.80
N MET A 137 12.17 20.82 28.63
CA MET A 137 13.05 20.09 27.72
C MET A 137 13.25 20.95 26.48
N VAL A 138 14.51 21.29 26.20
CA VAL A 138 14.93 22.02 25.00
C VAL A 138 15.51 21.01 24.02
N LEU A 139 14.94 20.96 22.83
CA LEU A 139 15.28 19.94 21.84
C LEU A 139 15.22 20.50 20.41
N PRO A 140 15.93 19.89 19.44
CA PRO A 140 15.80 20.25 18.04
C PRO A 140 14.39 20.04 17.49
N GLN A 141 13.98 20.88 16.55
CA GLN A 141 12.72 20.70 15.84
C GLN A 141 12.71 19.39 15.04
N GLY A 142 11.53 18.75 14.94
CA GLY A 142 11.33 17.55 14.10
C GLY A 142 11.57 16.23 14.81
N VAL A 143 11.85 16.25 16.12
CA VAL A 143 12.02 15.05 16.94
C VAL A 143 10.80 14.87 17.85
N SER A 144 10.27 13.65 17.90
CA SER A 144 9.28 13.24 18.88
C SER A 144 9.40 11.74 19.19
N LYS A 145 8.69 11.29 20.23
CA LYS A 145 8.66 9.87 20.64
C LYS A 145 8.23 8.97 19.48
N GLY A 146 7.23 9.38 18.69
CA GLY A 146 6.76 8.66 17.50
C GLY A 146 7.84 8.55 16.41
N VAL A 147 8.51 9.65 16.07
CA VAL A 147 9.61 9.65 15.08
C VAL A 147 10.75 8.73 15.52
N GLY A 148 11.17 8.84 16.79
CA GLY A 148 12.22 7.99 17.33
C GLY A 148 11.84 6.51 17.32
N LEU A 149 10.58 6.17 17.65
CA LEU A 149 10.07 4.81 17.56
C LEU A 149 10.11 4.29 16.11
N ARG A 150 9.60 5.07 15.14
CA ARG A 150 9.59 4.67 13.72
C ARG A 150 11.00 4.35 13.20
N GLU A 151 11.97 5.22 13.50
CA GLU A 151 13.38 5.01 13.11
C GLU A 151 14.00 3.79 13.80
N MET A 152 13.67 3.56 15.08
CA MET A 152 14.11 2.37 15.80
C MET A 152 13.54 1.09 15.17
N LEU A 153 12.23 1.03 14.93
CA LEU A 153 11.58 -0.14 14.35
C LEU A 153 12.07 -0.42 12.92
N THR A 154 12.29 0.63 12.12
CA THR A 154 12.90 0.49 10.79
C THR A 154 14.27 -0.18 10.88
N THR A 155 15.11 0.23 11.84
CA THR A 155 16.43 -0.39 12.06
C THR A 155 16.31 -1.86 12.47
N LEU A 156 15.29 -2.20 13.25
CA LEU A 156 15.01 -3.56 13.71
C LEU A 156 14.25 -4.42 12.68
N ARG A 157 13.91 -3.87 11.50
CA ARG A 157 13.03 -4.50 10.48
C ARG A 157 11.66 -4.87 11.03
N LEU A 158 11.09 -3.96 11.80
CA LEU A 158 9.77 -4.03 12.41
C LEU A 158 8.94 -2.84 11.94
N SER A 159 7.62 -2.88 12.19
CA SER A 159 6.69 -1.86 11.74
C SER A 159 5.82 -1.37 12.89
N VAL A 160 5.51 -0.08 12.86
CA VAL A 160 4.55 0.57 13.75
C VAL A 160 3.13 0.01 13.58
N HIS A 161 2.81 -0.54 12.41
CA HIS A 161 1.54 -1.22 12.13
C HIS A 161 1.44 -2.63 12.74
N ASN A 162 2.53 -3.13 13.35
CA ASN A 162 2.53 -4.33 14.18
C ASN A 162 2.65 -3.99 15.68
N ALA A 163 2.56 -2.71 16.03
CA ALA A 163 2.86 -2.21 17.37
C ALA A 163 1.62 -1.87 18.20
N ILE A 164 1.72 -2.12 19.50
CA ILE A 164 0.88 -1.49 20.52
C ILE A 164 1.75 -0.51 21.30
N ALA A 165 1.34 0.75 21.37
CA ALA A 165 1.92 1.76 22.23
C ALA A 165 1.13 1.89 23.54
N ILE A 166 1.81 2.05 24.67
CA ILE A 166 1.19 2.37 25.96
C ILE A 166 1.88 3.59 26.57
N GLY A 167 1.10 4.60 26.95
CA GLY A 167 1.59 5.84 27.55
C GLY A 167 0.61 6.44 28.57
N ASP A 168 1.05 7.48 29.26
CA ASP A 168 0.29 8.16 30.32
C ASP A 168 0.25 9.69 30.18
N ALA A 169 1.17 10.29 29.44
CA ALA A 169 1.37 11.75 29.43
C ALA A 169 1.05 12.41 28.08
N GLU A 170 0.89 13.73 28.07
CA GLU A 170 0.53 14.50 26.87
C GLU A 170 1.57 14.37 25.73
N ASN A 171 2.86 14.22 26.09
CA ASN A 171 3.94 14.00 25.12
C ASN A 171 3.95 12.57 24.53
N ASP A 172 3.07 11.68 24.98
CA ASP A 172 2.85 10.37 24.36
C ASP A 172 1.84 10.40 23.20
N TYR A 173 1.25 11.56 22.90
CA TYR A 173 0.32 11.69 21.78
C TYR A 173 0.89 11.11 20.48
N ASP A 174 2.10 11.56 20.11
CA ASP A 174 2.78 11.12 18.89
C ASP A 174 3.17 9.63 18.97
N LEU A 175 3.48 9.11 20.17
CA LEU A 175 3.80 7.70 20.36
C LEU A 175 2.58 6.81 20.09
N LEU A 176 1.41 7.20 20.63
CA LEU A 176 0.16 6.45 20.44
C LEU A 176 -0.33 6.56 19.00
N ALA A 177 -0.28 7.75 18.40
CA ALA A 177 -0.74 8.00 17.04
C ALA A 177 0.10 7.30 15.96
N GLU A 178 1.37 7.01 16.25
CA GLU A 178 2.28 6.34 15.33
C GLU A 178 1.99 4.84 15.20
N CYS A 179 1.54 4.19 16.28
CA CYS A 179 1.34 2.75 16.34
C CYS A 179 -0.06 2.32 15.86
N GLU A 180 -0.18 1.06 15.42
CA GLU A 180 -1.48 0.48 15.01
C GLU A 180 -2.54 0.57 16.11
N ILE A 181 -2.12 0.44 17.38
CA ILE A 181 -2.96 0.64 18.55
C ILE A 181 -2.22 1.52 19.56
N GLY A 182 -2.79 2.68 19.88
CA GLY A 182 -2.38 3.54 20.98
C GLY A 182 -3.25 3.33 22.22
N VAL A 183 -2.63 3.04 23.36
CA VAL A 183 -3.29 2.78 24.64
C VAL A 183 -2.88 3.84 25.66
N ALA A 184 -3.86 4.50 26.25
CA ALA A 184 -3.64 5.40 27.38
C ALA A 184 -4.01 4.72 28.69
N VAL A 185 -3.20 4.88 29.74
CA VAL A 185 -3.55 4.39 31.08
C VAL A 185 -4.55 5.33 31.77
N SER A 186 -5.50 4.78 32.53
CA SER A 186 -6.61 5.56 33.12
C SER A 186 -6.18 6.53 34.22
N TRP A 187 -5.01 6.32 34.83
CA TRP A 187 -4.43 7.21 35.84
C TRP A 187 -3.53 8.30 35.25
N GLY A 188 -3.34 8.31 33.92
CA GLY A 188 -2.60 9.33 33.19
C GLY A 188 -3.46 10.52 32.75
N SER A 189 -2.93 11.32 31.83
CA SER A 189 -3.57 12.51 31.25
C SER A 189 -4.92 12.19 30.62
N GLN A 190 -5.95 12.95 31.01
CA GLN A 190 -7.27 12.87 30.40
C GLN A 190 -7.24 13.26 28.91
N ALA A 191 -6.34 14.17 28.52
CA ALA A 191 -6.19 14.58 27.14
C ALA A 191 -5.70 13.41 26.27
N LEU A 192 -4.73 12.64 26.75
CA LEU A 192 -4.24 11.43 26.06
C LEU A 192 -5.34 10.34 26.02
N GLN A 193 -6.06 10.12 27.12
CA GLN A 193 -7.16 9.14 27.16
C GLN A 193 -8.26 9.43 26.13
N ASN A 194 -8.54 10.70 25.82
CA ASN A 194 -9.58 11.08 24.87
C ASN A 194 -9.24 10.78 23.41
N VAL A 195 -7.96 10.60 23.09
CA VAL A 195 -7.46 10.41 21.73
C VAL A 195 -6.90 9.00 21.49
N ALA A 196 -6.69 8.22 22.55
CA ALA A 196 -6.22 6.84 22.47
C ALA A 196 -7.28 5.90 21.87
N ASP A 197 -6.83 4.84 21.22
CA ASP A 197 -7.70 3.77 20.71
C ASP A 197 -8.34 2.96 21.85
N GLU A 198 -7.66 2.90 22.99
CA GLU A 198 -8.10 2.20 24.18
C GLU A 198 -7.62 2.91 25.44
N VAL A 199 -8.47 2.91 26.47
CA VAL A 199 -8.11 3.33 27.82
C VAL A 199 -7.94 2.09 28.69
N LEU A 200 -6.71 1.83 29.12
CA LEU A 200 -6.36 0.76 30.04
C LEU A 200 -6.79 1.14 31.46
N ARG A 201 -7.75 0.41 32.01
CA ARG A 201 -8.26 0.62 33.36
C ARG A 201 -7.36 -0.03 34.42
N GLY A 202 -7.12 0.69 35.52
CA GLY A 202 -6.42 0.16 36.69
C GLY A 202 -5.97 1.25 37.65
N ASP A 203 -5.26 0.84 38.70
CA ASP A 203 -4.79 1.73 39.78
C ASP A 203 -3.26 1.96 39.72
N GLY A 204 -2.60 1.49 38.66
CA GLY A 204 -1.16 1.66 38.45
C GLY A 204 -0.51 0.64 37.53
N PRO A 205 0.84 0.67 37.44
CA PRO A 205 1.63 -0.09 36.46
C PRO A 205 1.34 -1.60 36.38
N ALA A 206 1.01 -2.28 37.48
CA ALA A 206 0.66 -3.70 37.47
C ALA A 206 -0.51 -4.06 36.51
N ALA A 207 -1.42 -3.11 36.23
CA ALA A 207 -2.49 -3.31 35.26
C ALA A 207 -1.94 -3.43 33.82
N VAL A 208 -0.80 -2.79 33.52
CA VAL A 208 -0.10 -2.91 32.23
C VAL A 208 0.38 -4.35 32.00
N ALA A 209 0.86 -5.04 33.03
CA ALA A 209 1.27 -6.43 32.93
C ALA A 209 0.12 -7.35 32.51
N THR A 210 -1.05 -7.17 33.13
CA THR A 210 -2.28 -7.91 32.79
C THR A 210 -2.70 -7.64 31.33
N TYR A 211 -2.64 -6.38 30.92
CA TYR A 211 -2.96 -5.98 29.56
C TYR A 211 -2.04 -6.63 28.51
N ILE A 212 -0.72 -6.60 28.75
CA ILE A 212 0.27 -7.24 27.87
C ILE A 212 -0.07 -8.72 27.69
N ARG A 213 -0.32 -9.44 28.80
CA ARG A 213 -0.68 -10.87 28.76
C ARG A 213 -1.93 -11.13 27.94
N GLN A 214 -2.99 -10.34 28.12
CA GLN A 214 -4.22 -10.44 27.33
C GLN A 214 -4.00 -10.11 25.84
N ALA A 215 -3.16 -9.13 25.53
CA ALA A 215 -2.84 -8.80 24.14
C ALA A 215 -2.11 -9.96 23.44
N MET A 216 -1.22 -10.67 24.15
CA MET A 216 -0.49 -11.83 23.63
C MET A 216 -1.35 -13.06 23.36
N GLU A 217 -2.56 -13.16 23.92
CA GLU A 217 -3.50 -14.25 23.64
C GLU A 217 -4.18 -14.09 22.28
N LYS A 218 -4.20 -12.87 21.74
CA LYS A 218 -4.84 -12.58 20.45
C LYS A 218 -3.86 -12.81 19.31
N VAL A 219 -4.30 -13.57 18.30
CA VAL A 219 -3.53 -13.79 17.06
C VAL A 219 -3.43 -12.50 16.22
N ARG A 220 -4.50 -11.70 16.24
CA ARG A 220 -4.60 -10.42 15.53
C ARG A 220 -4.83 -9.28 16.50
N LEU A 221 -4.22 -8.13 16.20
CA LEU A 221 -4.59 -6.86 16.80
C LEU A 221 -6.10 -6.63 16.60
N PRO A 222 -6.86 -6.30 17.66
CA PRO A 222 -8.33 -6.37 17.66
C PRO A 222 -8.98 -5.48 16.59
N PRO A 223 -9.97 -6.00 15.84
CA PRO A 223 -10.56 -5.35 14.67
C PRO A 223 -11.66 -4.33 14.99
N GLU A 224 -11.92 -4.01 16.27
CA GLU A 224 -13.08 -3.19 16.66
C GLU A 224 -12.71 -1.73 16.95
N ARG A 225 -11.42 -1.39 16.92
CA ARG A 225 -10.89 -0.17 17.53
C ARG A 225 -10.75 0.96 16.51
N ILE A 226 -11.08 2.15 16.94
CA ILE A 226 -11.26 3.34 16.08
C ILE A 226 -9.89 3.98 15.88
N GLY A 227 -9.05 3.32 15.07
CA GLY A 227 -7.75 3.84 14.69
C GLY A 227 -7.82 5.11 13.86
N GLN A 228 -6.80 5.95 13.98
CA GLN A 228 -6.53 7.07 13.06
C GLN A 228 -6.31 6.58 11.62
N HIS A 229 -5.86 5.32 11.45
CA HIS A 229 -5.58 4.71 10.16
C HIS A 229 -6.85 4.27 9.42
N ARG A 230 -7.19 5.00 8.36
CA ARG A 230 -8.42 4.82 7.58
C ARG A 230 -8.15 4.90 6.09
N LEU A 231 -8.90 4.11 5.32
CA LEU A 231 -8.98 4.17 3.87
C LEU A 231 -10.15 5.07 3.48
N LEU A 232 -9.85 6.23 2.94
CA LEU A 232 -10.81 7.20 2.41
C LEU A 232 -11.22 6.75 1.01
N LEU A 233 -12.33 6.03 0.90
CA LEU A 233 -12.71 5.43 -0.38
C LEU A 233 -13.53 6.36 -1.26
N GLY A 234 -14.25 7.31 -0.67
CA GLY A 234 -15.17 8.14 -1.42
C GLY A 234 -16.12 8.96 -0.55
N THR A 235 -17.18 9.47 -1.18
CA THR A 235 -18.23 10.26 -0.54
C THR A 235 -19.57 9.56 -0.67
N ALA A 236 -20.27 9.38 0.44
CA ALA A 236 -21.62 8.82 0.48
C ALA A 236 -22.67 9.82 -0.06
N GLU A 237 -23.87 9.33 -0.34
CA GLU A 237 -24.96 10.15 -0.93
C GLU A 237 -25.40 11.35 -0.06
N ASP A 238 -25.24 11.25 1.25
CA ASP A 238 -25.54 12.31 2.21
C ASP A 238 -24.35 13.28 2.43
N GLY A 239 -23.27 13.11 1.67
CA GLY A 239 -22.09 13.98 1.66
C GLY A 239 -21.00 13.63 2.67
N HIS A 240 -21.18 12.62 3.54
CA HIS A 240 -20.10 12.23 4.45
C HIS A 240 -19.00 11.45 3.72
N VAL A 241 -17.75 11.59 4.19
CA VAL A 241 -16.62 10.83 3.66
C VAL A 241 -16.69 9.38 4.17
N LEU A 242 -16.73 8.43 3.25
CA LEU A 242 -16.64 7.01 3.58
C LEU A 242 -15.19 6.64 3.89
N ALA A 243 -14.93 6.38 5.16
CA ALA A 243 -13.63 5.98 5.69
C ALA A 243 -13.70 4.57 6.29
N LEU A 244 -13.00 3.60 5.69
CA LEU A 244 -12.89 2.24 6.21
C LEU A 244 -11.71 2.11 7.16
N ALA A 245 -11.90 1.59 8.36
CA ALA A 245 -10.79 1.38 9.27
C ALA A 245 -9.91 0.19 8.85
N ILE A 246 -8.59 0.35 8.96
CA ILE A 246 -7.60 -0.67 8.58
C ILE A 246 -7.50 -1.69 9.74
N ARG A 247 -8.40 -2.67 9.76
CA ARG A 247 -8.57 -3.58 10.92
C ARG A 247 -8.02 -4.99 10.70
N GLY A 248 -7.10 -5.15 9.75
CA GLY A 248 -6.64 -6.47 9.32
C GLY A 248 -7.78 -7.38 8.83
N ARG A 249 -8.90 -6.81 8.37
CA ARG A 249 -10.08 -7.56 7.92
C ARG A 249 -9.84 -8.27 6.60
N ASN A 250 -10.46 -9.43 6.44
CA ASN A 250 -10.65 -10.02 5.12
C ASN A 250 -11.73 -9.24 4.38
N ALA A 251 -11.37 -8.71 3.22
CA ALA A 251 -12.24 -7.88 2.40
C ALA A 251 -12.46 -8.51 1.02
N LEU A 252 -13.63 -8.26 0.44
CA LEU A 252 -13.99 -8.64 -0.93
C LEU A 252 -14.30 -7.39 -1.74
N VAL A 253 -13.74 -7.30 -2.94
CA VAL A 253 -14.16 -6.35 -3.98
C VAL A 253 -14.78 -7.16 -5.12
N ALA A 254 -16.10 -7.14 -5.22
CA ALA A 254 -16.86 -7.94 -6.17
C ALA A 254 -17.49 -7.07 -7.25
N GLY A 255 -17.64 -7.62 -8.46
CA GLY A 255 -18.39 -6.98 -9.55
C GLY A 255 -18.00 -7.47 -10.93
N ASP A 256 -18.83 -7.20 -11.92
CA ASP A 256 -18.66 -7.67 -13.30
C ASP A 256 -17.29 -7.26 -13.88
N PRO A 257 -16.80 -7.96 -14.92
CA PRO A 257 -15.64 -7.50 -15.67
C PRO A 257 -15.81 -6.03 -16.12
N ARG A 258 -14.72 -5.25 -16.04
CA ARG A 258 -14.69 -3.81 -16.40
C ARG A 258 -15.55 -2.87 -15.54
N SER A 259 -16.19 -3.37 -14.48
CA SER A 259 -16.99 -2.55 -13.55
C SER A 259 -16.18 -1.55 -12.72
N GLY A 260 -14.84 -1.67 -12.71
CA GLY A 260 -13.94 -0.80 -11.94
C GLY A 260 -13.47 -1.40 -10.61
N LYS A 261 -13.46 -2.73 -10.45
CA LYS A 261 -12.92 -3.41 -9.26
C LYS A 261 -11.47 -3.01 -8.95
N SER A 262 -10.59 -3.15 -9.94
CA SER A 262 -9.16 -2.83 -9.83
C SER A 262 -8.91 -1.35 -9.53
N TRP A 263 -9.87 -0.47 -9.84
CA TRP A 263 -9.82 0.94 -9.41
C TRP A 263 -9.97 1.08 -7.90
N VAL A 264 -11.01 0.49 -7.32
CA VAL A 264 -11.25 0.57 -5.87
C VAL A 264 -10.15 -0.11 -5.10
N THR A 265 -9.73 -1.29 -5.55
CA THR A 265 -8.64 -2.03 -4.93
C THR A 265 -7.33 -1.24 -5.05
N GLY A 266 -7.05 -0.66 -6.22
CA GLY A 266 -5.88 0.20 -6.43
C GLY A 266 -5.88 1.42 -5.52
N LEU A 267 -7.01 2.12 -5.40
CA LEU A 267 -7.18 3.25 -4.48
C LEU A 267 -6.91 2.85 -3.01
N ALA A 268 -7.37 1.68 -2.59
CA ALA A 268 -7.09 1.14 -1.26
C ALA A 268 -5.60 0.82 -1.08
N CYS A 269 -4.94 0.23 -2.09
CA CYS A 269 -3.50 -0.05 -2.05
C CYS A 269 -2.68 1.22 -1.96
N GLU A 270 -2.99 2.25 -2.76
CA GLU A 270 -2.29 3.54 -2.75
C GLU A 270 -2.29 4.15 -1.34
N GLN A 271 -3.45 4.18 -0.68
CA GLN A 271 -3.57 4.74 0.65
C GLN A 271 -2.85 3.92 1.72
N LEU A 272 -2.88 2.59 1.61
CA LEU A 272 -2.13 1.73 2.52
C LEU A 272 -0.62 1.99 2.40
N ILE A 273 -0.10 2.01 1.18
CA ILE A 273 1.32 2.23 0.90
C ILE A 273 1.75 3.61 1.41
N LEU A 274 0.97 4.66 1.11
CA LEU A 274 1.26 6.03 1.56
C LEU A 274 1.14 6.21 3.08
N GLN A 275 0.37 5.36 3.75
CA GLN A 275 0.29 5.32 5.21
C GLN A 275 1.39 4.45 5.85
N GLY A 276 2.30 3.85 5.07
CA GLY A 276 3.41 3.05 5.58
C GLY A 276 3.14 1.54 5.67
N TYR A 277 2.01 1.06 5.18
CA TYR A 277 1.72 -0.37 5.14
C TYR A 277 2.38 -1.04 3.94
N SER A 278 3.23 -2.05 4.19
CA SER A 278 3.62 -3.06 3.20
C SER A 278 2.42 -3.85 2.66
N VAL A 279 2.23 -3.84 1.33
CA VAL A 279 1.19 -4.57 0.59
C VAL A 279 1.84 -5.51 -0.43
N CYS A 280 1.33 -6.74 -0.56
CA CYS A 280 1.68 -7.62 -1.68
C CYS A 280 0.45 -7.82 -2.57
N VAL A 281 0.53 -7.38 -3.82
CA VAL A 281 -0.52 -7.55 -4.82
C VAL A 281 -0.15 -8.69 -5.74
N ILE A 282 -1.03 -9.68 -5.88
CA ILE A 282 -0.96 -10.73 -6.87
C ILE A 282 -1.87 -10.32 -8.02
N ASP A 283 -1.27 -10.05 -9.17
CA ASP A 283 -1.91 -9.40 -10.30
C ASP A 283 -1.84 -10.26 -11.56
N PRO A 284 -2.83 -11.14 -11.82
CA PRO A 284 -2.86 -11.98 -13.00
C PRO A 284 -3.04 -11.23 -14.32
N GLU A 285 -3.52 -9.99 -14.30
CA GLU A 285 -3.94 -9.25 -15.50
C GLU A 285 -3.10 -7.99 -15.80
N GLY A 286 -2.28 -7.55 -14.83
CA GLY A 286 -1.35 -6.43 -14.96
C GLY A 286 -1.97 -5.06 -14.64
N ASP A 287 -3.10 -5.03 -13.92
CA ASP A 287 -3.88 -3.81 -13.62
C ASP A 287 -3.22 -2.90 -12.56
N TYR A 288 -2.25 -3.42 -11.80
CA TYR A 288 -1.67 -2.77 -10.63
C TYR A 288 -0.21 -2.36 -10.81
N ARG A 289 0.40 -2.58 -11.98
CA ARG A 289 1.80 -2.17 -12.28
C ARG A 289 2.06 -0.69 -11.97
N THR A 290 1.06 0.17 -12.12
CA THR A 290 1.22 1.62 -11.90
C THR A 290 1.44 2.03 -10.46
N LEU A 291 1.20 1.12 -9.51
CA LEU A 291 1.58 1.32 -8.12
C LEU A 291 3.10 1.48 -7.96
N GLU A 292 3.93 1.03 -8.93
CA GLU A 292 5.38 1.25 -8.94
C GLU A 292 5.80 2.71 -8.80
N SER A 293 4.94 3.64 -9.22
CA SER A 293 5.19 5.08 -9.07
C SER A 293 5.15 5.57 -7.62
N LEU A 294 4.67 4.76 -6.68
CA LEU A 294 4.63 5.07 -5.26
C LEU A 294 5.95 4.71 -4.56
N PRO A 295 6.31 5.39 -3.47
CA PRO A 295 7.50 5.08 -2.71
C PRO A 295 7.46 3.65 -2.17
N GLY A 296 8.59 2.95 -2.26
CA GLY A 296 8.75 1.62 -1.69
C GLY A 296 7.99 0.50 -2.42
N VAL A 297 7.47 0.73 -3.63
CA VAL A 297 6.82 -0.34 -4.42
C VAL A 297 7.80 -0.95 -5.42
N VAL A 298 7.84 -2.28 -5.47
CA VAL A 298 8.61 -3.04 -6.46
C VAL A 298 7.67 -3.93 -7.26
N VAL A 299 7.73 -3.85 -8.59
CA VAL A 299 6.98 -4.74 -9.48
C VAL A 299 7.89 -5.85 -9.97
N PHE A 300 7.42 -7.10 -9.86
CA PHE A 300 8.07 -8.26 -10.47
C PHE A 300 7.15 -8.88 -11.52
N GLY A 301 7.74 -9.44 -12.56
CA GLY A 301 7.01 -10.10 -13.64
C GLY A 301 6.57 -9.13 -14.74
N GLY A 302 5.48 -9.46 -15.43
CA GLY A 302 5.04 -8.72 -16.62
C GLY A 302 5.97 -8.99 -17.81
N ASP A 303 6.83 -8.02 -18.15
CA ASP A 303 7.78 -8.18 -19.26
C ASP A 303 8.95 -9.12 -18.92
N ASP A 304 9.20 -9.31 -17.62
CA ASP A 304 10.17 -10.26 -17.06
C ASP A 304 9.46 -11.54 -16.55
N PRO A 305 10.19 -12.66 -16.36
CA PRO A 305 9.63 -13.84 -15.71
C PRO A 305 9.20 -13.54 -14.26
N PRO A 306 8.21 -14.27 -13.71
CA PRO A 306 7.87 -14.19 -12.29
C PRO A 306 9.09 -14.41 -11.39
N PRO A 307 9.17 -13.74 -10.23
CA PRO A 307 10.35 -13.81 -9.38
C PRO A 307 10.44 -15.18 -8.70
N GLU A 308 11.66 -15.62 -8.40
CA GLU A 308 11.87 -16.79 -7.56
C GLU A 308 11.35 -16.52 -6.13
N LEU A 309 10.64 -17.48 -5.54
CA LEU A 309 10.00 -17.31 -4.23
C LEU A 309 10.98 -16.90 -3.11
N PRO A 310 12.23 -17.43 -3.05
CA PRO A 310 13.20 -16.98 -2.05
C PRO A 310 13.61 -15.51 -2.19
N ASP A 311 13.62 -14.95 -3.40
CA ASP A 311 13.96 -13.55 -3.63
C ASP A 311 12.82 -12.64 -3.21
N LEU A 312 11.59 -13.01 -3.59
CA LEU A 312 10.39 -12.33 -3.12
C LEU A 312 10.29 -12.36 -1.58
N ALA A 313 10.59 -13.50 -0.97
CA ALA A 313 10.64 -13.67 0.48
C ALA A 313 11.69 -12.78 1.17
N ARG A 314 12.80 -12.45 0.49
CA ARG A 314 13.81 -11.52 1.04
C ARG A 314 13.32 -10.09 1.02
N VAL A 315 12.70 -9.66 -0.09
CA VAL A 315 12.13 -8.32 -0.25
C VAL A 315 11.04 -8.07 0.77
N LEU A 316 10.11 -9.01 0.94
CA LEU A 316 8.98 -8.89 1.87
C LEU A 316 9.37 -8.93 3.36
N ARG A 317 10.65 -9.11 3.71
CA ARG A 317 11.15 -8.93 5.09
C ARG A 317 11.41 -7.46 5.44
N HIS A 318 11.31 -6.56 4.48
CA HIS A 318 11.51 -5.13 4.69
C HIS A 318 10.15 -4.45 4.90
N PRO A 319 9.92 -3.78 6.05
CA PRO A 319 8.63 -3.22 6.42
C PRO A 319 8.14 -2.10 5.49
N ASP A 320 9.08 -1.41 4.83
CA ASP A 320 8.91 -0.27 3.94
C ASP A 320 8.70 -0.67 2.48
N LEU A 321 8.79 -1.97 2.16
CA LEU A 321 8.61 -2.45 0.79
C LEU A 321 7.24 -3.09 0.58
N SER A 322 6.59 -2.66 -0.50
CA SER A 322 5.40 -3.28 -1.08
C SER A 322 5.76 -3.93 -2.41
N VAL A 323 5.07 -5.01 -2.76
CA VAL A 323 5.36 -5.78 -3.95
C VAL A 323 4.12 -5.95 -4.81
N VAL A 324 4.26 -5.81 -6.12
CA VAL A 324 3.28 -6.26 -7.11
C VAL A 324 3.90 -7.43 -7.87
N VAL A 325 3.21 -8.56 -7.92
CA VAL A 325 3.58 -9.72 -8.72
C VAL A 325 2.66 -9.75 -9.93
N ASP A 326 3.16 -9.22 -11.04
CA ASP A 326 2.49 -9.18 -12.33
C ASP A 326 2.69 -10.51 -13.08
N LEU A 327 1.60 -11.26 -13.24
CA LEU A 327 1.58 -12.53 -13.95
C LEU A 327 0.86 -12.39 -15.32
N SER A 328 0.65 -11.19 -15.83
CA SER A 328 -0.15 -10.91 -17.04
C SER A 328 0.35 -11.61 -18.30
N HIS A 329 1.66 -11.82 -18.42
CA HIS A 329 2.29 -12.50 -19.55
C HIS A 329 2.56 -14.00 -19.32
N SER A 330 2.38 -14.50 -18.09
CA SER A 330 2.52 -15.93 -17.81
C SER A 330 1.36 -16.75 -18.39
N PRO A 331 1.60 -17.97 -18.90
CA PRO A 331 0.54 -18.91 -19.24
C PRO A 331 -0.32 -19.29 -18.03
N TYR A 332 -1.63 -19.51 -18.23
CA TYR A 332 -2.57 -19.81 -17.14
C TYR A 332 -2.14 -20.95 -16.20
N HIS A 333 -1.63 -22.06 -16.75
CA HIS A 333 -1.18 -23.20 -15.95
C HIS A 333 0.04 -22.87 -15.07
N GLU A 334 0.95 -22.03 -15.55
CA GLU A 334 2.10 -21.55 -14.76
C GLU A 334 1.64 -20.61 -13.65
N LYS A 335 0.67 -19.71 -13.92
CA LYS A 335 0.06 -18.86 -12.88
C LYS A 335 -0.47 -19.70 -11.72
N LEU A 336 -1.25 -20.75 -12.04
CA LEU A 336 -1.81 -21.66 -11.04
C LEU A 336 -0.70 -22.34 -10.22
N SER A 337 0.29 -22.92 -10.88
CA SER A 337 1.39 -23.63 -10.21
C SER A 337 2.18 -22.70 -9.30
N TYR A 338 2.51 -21.50 -9.77
CA TYR A 338 3.24 -20.50 -9.02
C TYR A 338 2.47 -20.06 -7.77
N LEU A 339 1.16 -19.83 -7.90
CA LEU A 339 0.32 -19.38 -6.78
C LEU A 339 0.09 -20.45 -5.71
N LYS A 340 0.05 -21.74 -6.09
CA LYS A 340 0.01 -22.86 -5.13
C LYS A 340 1.23 -22.89 -4.23
N SER A 341 2.36 -22.34 -4.66
CA SER A 341 3.58 -22.21 -3.84
C SER A 341 3.72 -20.83 -3.18
N LEU A 342 3.31 -19.76 -3.86
CA LEU A 342 3.40 -18.39 -3.36
C LEU A 342 2.54 -18.16 -2.13
N LEU A 343 1.26 -18.55 -2.17
CA LEU A 343 0.30 -18.23 -1.10
C LEU A 343 0.69 -18.85 0.25
N PRO A 344 1.06 -20.16 0.34
CA PRO A 344 1.56 -20.74 1.59
C PRO A 344 2.85 -20.06 2.10
N MET A 345 3.76 -19.69 1.18
CA MET A 345 5.00 -18.98 1.54
C MET A 345 4.69 -17.61 2.15
N LEU A 346 3.79 -16.84 1.54
CA LEU A 346 3.34 -15.55 2.07
C LEU A 346 2.68 -15.70 3.44
N ALA A 347 1.81 -16.71 3.61
CA ALA A 347 1.18 -17.01 4.89
C ALA A 347 2.23 -17.33 5.98
N ALA A 348 3.24 -18.14 5.66
CA ALA A 348 4.32 -18.49 6.58
C ALA A 348 5.19 -17.29 6.98
N ILE A 349 5.55 -16.42 6.01
CA ILE A 349 6.33 -15.21 6.29
C ILE A 349 5.51 -14.22 7.12
N ARG A 350 4.20 -14.05 6.85
CA ARG A 350 3.34 -13.17 7.65
C ARG A 350 3.21 -13.63 9.09
N ARG A 351 3.12 -14.94 9.33
CA ARG A 351 3.11 -15.50 10.70
C ARG A 351 4.39 -15.19 11.46
N THR A 352 5.54 -15.17 10.79
CA THR A 352 6.83 -14.92 11.43
C THR A 352 7.13 -13.43 11.57
N THR A 353 6.95 -12.65 10.51
CA THR A 353 7.39 -11.25 10.42
C THR A 353 6.27 -10.23 10.60
N GLY A 354 5.03 -10.60 10.28
CA GLY A 354 3.92 -9.64 10.15
C GLY A 354 3.78 -9.01 8.76
N PHE A 355 4.73 -9.26 7.85
CA PHE A 355 4.77 -8.67 6.50
C PHE A 355 4.49 -9.70 5.40
N PRO A 356 3.88 -9.26 4.27
CA PRO A 356 3.26 -7.96 4.08
C PRO A 356 2.05 -7.77 5.03
N HIS A 357 1.70 -6.54 5.36
CA HIS A 357 0.55 -6.29 6.23
C HIS A 357 -0.76 -6.72 5.57
N ARG A 358 -0.86 -6.54 4.25
CA ARG A 358 -2.02 -6.94 3.44
C ARG A 358 -1.60 -7.69 2.18
N ILE A 359 -2.36 -8.73 1.84
CA ILE A 359 -2.23 -9.45 0.57
C ILE A 359 -3.47 -9.17 -0.26
N VAL A 360 -3.28 -8.70 -1.48
CA VAL A 360 -4.34 -8.52 -2.47
C VAL A 360 -4.24 -9.63 -3.49
N ILE A 361 -5.34 -10.34 -3.71
CA ILE A 361 -5.41 -11.42 -4.69
C ILE A 361 -6.43 -10.99 -5.74
N ASP A 362 -5.93 -10.57 -6.89
CA ASP A 362 -6.79 -10.25 -8.02
C ASP A 362 -7.21 -11.50 -8.78
N GLU A 363 -8.40 -11.44 -9.38
CA GLU A 363 -9.10 -12.56 -10.00
C GLU A 363 -9.07 -13.86 -9.16
N ALA A 364 -9.38 -13.70 -7.87
CA ALA A 364 -9.28 -14.73 -6.84
C ALA A 364 -10.02 -16.04 -7.17
N HIS A 365 -11.09 -15.98 -7.97
CA HIS A 365 -11.88 -17.15 -8.37
C HIS A 365 -11.08 -18.19 -9.17
N TYR A 366 -10.02 -17.79 -9.87
CA TYR A 366 -9.15 -18.74 -10.57
C TYR A 366 -8.37 -19.66 -9.62
N PHE A 367 -8.13 -19.22 -8.39
CA PHE A 367 -7.16 -19.86 -7.50
C PHE A 367 -7.78 -20.41 -6.22
N LEU A 368 -8.88 -19.83 -5.76
CA LEU A 368 -9.40 -20.03 -4.40
C LEU A 368 -10.75 -20.76 -4.35
N HIS A 369 -10.91 -21.77 -5.19
CA HIS A 369 -12.09 -22.64 -5.26
C HIS A 369 -11.83 -24.07 -4.74
N GLU A 370 -10.55 -24.48 -4.60
CA GLU A 370 -10.18 -25.83 -4.15
C GLU A 370 -10.39 -26.03 -2.62
N PRO A 371 -10.64 -27.27 -2.14
CA PRO A 371 -10.90 -27.56 -0.72
C PRO A 371 -9.72 -27.24 0.23
N ASN A 372 -8.50 -27.18 -0.28
CA ASN A 372 -7.27 -26.95 0.48
C ASN A 372 -6.97 -25.46 0.73
N VAL A 373 -7.95 -24.58 0.55
CA VAL A 373 -7.83 -23.12 0.75
C VAL A 373 -7.21 -22.74 2.10
N HIS A 374 -7.44 -23.52 3.17
CA HIS A 374 -6.85 -23.33 4.49
C HIS A 374 -5.34 -23.55 4.55
N GLU A 375 -4.81 -24.32 3.62
CA GLU A 375 -3.37 -24.54 3.46
C GLU A 375 -2.72 -23.39 2.66
N LEU A 376 -3.52 -22.70 1.83
CA LEU A 376 -3.07 -21.59 1.00
C LEU A 376 -3.07 -20.26 1.76
N LEU A 377 -4.06 -20.03 2.63
CA LEU A 377 -4.27 -18.73 3.27
C LEU A 377 -4.38 -18.83 4.79
N ASP A 378 -3.76 -17.89 5.50
CA ASP A 378 -3.91 -17.74 6.95
C ASP A 378 -5.14 -16.87 7.30
N LEU A 379 -6.32 -17.46 7.24
CA LEU A 379 -7.58 -16.73 7.50
C LEU A 379 -7.74 -16.29 8.96
N THR A 380 -7.02 -16.91 9.91
CA THR A 380 -7.02 -16.51 11.32
C THR A 380 -6.31 -15.19 11.54
N LEU A 381 -5.16 -14.98 10.89
CA LEU A 381 -4.45 -13.70 10.91
C LEU A 381 -5.15 -12.65 10.04
N GLY A 382 -5.69 -13.08 8.90
CA GLY A 382 -6.51 -12.26 8.00
C GLY A 382 -5.74 -11.25 7.16
N ALA A 383 -6.37 -10.09 6.93
CA ALA A 383 -5.92 -8.99 6.07
C ALA A 383 -5.67 -9.38 4.60
N TYR A 384 -6.58 -10.19 4.05
CA TYR A 384 -6.65 -10.41 2.61
C TYR A 384 -7.65 -9.44 1.97
N THR A 385 -7.35 -8.98 0.75
CA THR A 385 -8.35 -8.37 -0.13
C THR A 385 -8.49 -9.27 -1.35
N LEU A 386 -9.65 -9.90 -1.48
CA LEU A 386 -9.98 -10.73 -2.63
C LEU A 386 -10.72 -9.86 -3.65
N VAL A 387 -10.33 -9.94 -4.91
CA VAL A 387 -10.99 -9.25 -6.00
C VAL A 387 -11.48 -10.29 -7.00
N THR A 388 -12.75 -10.23 -7.38
CA THR A 388 -13.32 -11.23 -8.29
C THR A 388 -14.59 -10.73 -8.96
N TYR A 389 -14.91 -11.27 -10.14
CA TYR A 389 -16.23 -11.16 -10.73
C TYR A 389 -17.08 -12.45 -10.57
N ARG A 390 -16.50 -13.52 -10.03
CA ARG A 390 -17.20 -14.76 -9.68
C ARG A 390 -17.02 -15.08 -8.21
N MET A 391 -17.90 -14.56 -7.37
CA MET A 391 -17.84 -14.80 -5.94
C MET A 391 -18.47 -16.13 -5.56
N SER A 392 -19.43 -16.63 -6.34
CA SER A 392 -20.00 -17.97 -6.14
C SER A 392 -18.95 -19.08 -6.23
N ASP A 393 -17.92 -18.87 -7.06
CA ASP A 393 -16.84 -19.83 -7.29
C ASP A 393 -15.82 -19.86 -6.13
N LEU A 394 -15.83 -18.87 -5.23
CA LEU A 394 -14.96 -18.87 -4.06
C LEU A 394 -15.40 -19.96 -3.07
N HIS A 395 -14.41 -20.65 -2.51
CA HIS A 395 -14.63 -21.70 -1.52
C HIS A 395 -15.53 -21.17 -0.37
N PRO A 396 -16.55 -21.91 0.09
CA PRO A 396 -17.51 -21.44 1.09
C PRO A 396 -16.85 -20.88 2.36
N THR A 397 -15.79 -21.53 2.85
CA THR A 397 -15.09 -21.05 4.05
C THR A 397 -14.40 -19.70 3.86
N LEU A 398 -13.99 -19.33 2.64
CA LEU A 398 -13.52 -17.97 2.38
C LEU A 398 -14.65 -16.98 2.43
N ARG A 399 -15.80 -17.32 1.84
CA ARG A 399 -16.98 -16.47 1.88
C ARG A 399 -17.43 -16.19 3.32
N GLU A 400 -17.40 -17.19 4.18
CA GLU A 400 -17.69 -17.05 5.61
C GLU A 400 -16.64 -16.22 6.37
N ALA A 401 -15.37 -16.30 5.97
CA ALA A 401 -14.27 -15.56 6.60
C ALA A 401 -14.14 -14.10 6.13
N ILE A 402 -14.88 -13.67 5.10
CA ILE A 402 -14.90 -12.30 4.60
C ILE A 402 -15.72 -11.42 5.55
N GLU A 403 -15.09 -10.38 6.07
CA GLU A 403 -15.70 -9.47 7.04
C GLU A 403 -16.29 -8.23 6.37
N GLY A 404 -15.68 -7.74 5.28
CA GLY A 404 -16.15 -6.55 4.56
C GLY A 404 -16.30 -6.78 3.05
N VAL A 405 -17.37 -6.25 2.45
CA VAL A 405 -17.64 -6.43 1.01
C VAL A 405 -17.93 -5.09 0.35
N ILE A 406 -17.15 -4.77 -0.67
CA ILE A 406 -17.37 -3.65 -1.58
C ILE A 406 -17.86 -4.21 -2.91
N VAL A 407 -19.01 -3.71 -3.37
CA VAL A 407 -19.69 -4.15 -4.57
C VAL A 407 -19.58 -3.06 -5.62
N LYS A 408 -19.06 -3.44 -6.78
CA LYS A 408 -19.15 -2.70 -8.04
C LYS A 408 -20.33 -3.23 -8.84
N ARG A 409 -20.57 -2.62 -10.00
CA ARG A 409 -21.65 -3.04 -10.90
C ARG A 409 -21.64 -4.56 -11.08
N THR A 410 -22.75 -5.20 -10.72
CA THR A 410 -22.94 -6.65 -10.78
C THR A 410 -24.30 -6.91 -11.40
N THR A 411 -24.35 -7.70 -12.46
CA THR A 411 -25.58 -7.94 -13.23
C THR A 411 -26.02 -9.40 -13.23
N GLU A 412 -25.10 -10.34 -13.00
CA GLU A 412 -25.40 -11.77 -13.05
C GLU A 412 -26.29 -12.21 -11.86
N PRO A 413 -27.46 -12.83 -12.10
CA PRO A 413 -28.40 -13.16 -11.02
C PRO A 413 -27.83 -14.08 -9.95
N HIS A 414 -26.98 -15.04 -10.33
CA HIS A 414 -26.37 -15.99 -9.38
C HIS A 414 -25.38 -15.29 -8.44
N GLU A 415 -24.57 -14.39 -8.98
CA GLU A 415 -23.59 -13.61 -8.23
C GLU A 415 -24.27 -12.63 -7.26
N ILE A 416 -25.35 -11.96 -7.72
CA ILE A 416 -26.17 -11.12 -6.85
C ILE A 416 -26.76 -11.94 -5.70
N GLN A 417 -27.24 -13.16 -5.97
CA GLN A 417 -27.76 -14.03 -4.94
C GLN A 417 -26.68 -14.37 -3.89
N THR A 418 -25.44 -14.68 -4.32
CA THR A 418 -24.31 -14.90 -3.41
C THR A 418 -23.99 -13.66 -2.57
N LEU A 419 -24.00 -12.45 -3.14
CA LEU A 419 -23.79 -11.21 -2.37
C LEU A 419 -24.85 -10.99 -1.29
N LEU A 420 -26.11 -11.30 -1.60
CA LEU A 420 -27.22 -11.18 -0.65
C LEU A 420 -27.10 -12.18 0.50
N GLU A 421 -26.66 -13.41 0.21
CA GLU A 421 -26.36 -14.41 1.23
C GLU A 421 -25.23 -13.95 2.16
N MET A 422 -24.14 -13.42 1.58
CA MET A 422 -23.02 -12.86 2.34
C MET A 422 -23.41 -11.63 3.17
N ALA A 423 -24.39 -10.84 2.74
CA ALA A 423 -24.91 -9.70 3.50
C ALA A 423 -25.74 -10.11 4.74
N GLY A 424 -26.08 -11.39 4.89
CA GLY A 424 -26.87 -11.90 6.03
C GLY A 424 -28.34 -11.46 6.03
N THR A 425 -28.84 -10.86 4.94
CA THR A 425 -30.20 -10.32 4.86
C THR A 425 -31.19 -11.42 4.46
N LYS A 426 -32.10 -11.79 5.38
CA LYS A 426 -33.26 -12.66 5.08
C LYS A 426 -34.36 -11.98 4.25
N ILE A 427 -34.27 -10.65 4.03
CA ILE A 427 -35.28 -9.86 3.33
C ILE A 427 -34.70 -9.39 2.00
N ILE A 428 -35.13 -10.04 0.93
CA ILE A 428 -34.81 -9.71 -0.46
C ILE A 428 -35.77 -8.60 -0.90
N GLY A 429 -35.26 -7.38 -1.08
CA GLY A 429 -35.94 -6.40 -1.90
C GLY A 429 -35.51 -6.57 -3.36
N SER A 430 -36.46 -6.63 -4.30
CA SER A 430 -36.18 -6.46 -5.75
C SER A 430 -35.34 -5.22 -6.06
N GLU A 431 -35.38 -4.23 -5.16
CA GLU A 431 -34.61 -3.00 -5.16
C GLU A 431 -33.08 -3.22 -5.20
N TRP A 432 -32.53 -4.20 -4.47
CA TRP A 432 -31.07 -4.41 -4.40
C TRP A 432 -30.48 -4.88 -5.72
N LYS A 433 -31.21 -5.75 -6.44
CA LYS A 433 -30.81 -6.21 -7.78
C LYS A 433 -30.71 -5.04 -8.75
N ALA A 434 -31.70 -4.14 -8.72
CA ALA A 434 -31.70 -2.94 -9.56
C ALA A 434 -30.55 -1.98 -9.17
N ILE A 435 -30.27 -1.85 -7.87
CA ILE A 435 -29.19 -1.00 -7.35
C ILE A 435 -27.82 -1.50 -7.82
N PHE A 436 -27.49 -2.78 -7.66
CA PHE A 436 -26.19 -3.33 -8.10
C PHE A 436 -26.00 -3.24 -9.61
N ALA A 437 -27.06 -3.48 -10.40
CA ALA A 437 -26.99 -3.43 -11.86
C ALA A 437 -26.83 -2.00 -12.43
N SER A 438 -27.28 -0.98 -11.68
CA SER A 438 -27.28 0.44 -12.06
C SER A 438 -26.06 1.24 -11.62
N LEU A 439 -25.12 0.62 -10.89
CA LEU A 439 -23.90 1.32 -10.47
C LEU A 439 -23.06 1.79 -11.65
N ASP A 440 -22.70 3.07 -11.63
CA ASP A 440 -21.73 3.65 -12.55
C ASP A 440 -20.30 3.20 -12.22
N ILE A 441 -19.37 3.45 -13.15
CA ILE A 441 -17.97 3.08 -12.98
C ILE A 441 -17.28 3.82 -11.82
N SER A 442 -17.76 5.02 -11.46
CA SER A 442 -17.29 5.79 -10.29
C SER A 442 -17.96 5.37 -8.98
N GLN A 443 -19.03 4.58 -9.03
CA GLN A 443 -19.85 4.27 -7.86
C GLN A 443 -19.57 2.88 -7.30
N ALA A 444 -19.65 2.74 -5.99
CA ALA A 444 -19.56 1.46 -5.31
C ALA A 444 -20.56 1.40 -4.16
N ILE A 445 -20.80 0.20 -3.66
CA ILE A 445 -21.62 -0.04 -2.47
C ILE A 445 -20.81 -0.80 -1.44
N LEU A 446 -20.87 -0.35 -0.19
CA LEU A 446 -20.41 -1.10 0.95
C LEU A 446 -21.58 -1.87 1.56
N LEU A 447 -21.43 -3.19 1.72
CA LEU A 447 -22.47 -4.03 2.33
C LEU A 447 -22.56 -3.82 3.85
N PRO A 448 -23.74 -4.05 4.47
CA PRO A 448 -24.01 -3.76 5.88
C PRO A 448 -23.26 -4.62 6.90
N GLY A 449 -22.40 -5.55 6.45
CA GLY A 449 -21.69 -6.50 7.32
C GLY A 449 -20.65 -5.87 8.26
N ILE A 450 -20.31 -4.59 8.06
CA ILE A 450 -19.36 -3.86 8.92
C ILE A 450 -19.97 -2.59 9.48
N GLN A 451 -19.45 -2.16 10.64
CA GLN A 451 -19.90 -0.99 11.38
C GLN A 451 -19.92 0.29 10.52
N GLU A 452 -18.93 0.46 9.64
CA GLU A 452 -18.79 1.62 8.77
C GLU A 452 -19.94 1.78 7.76
N ALA A 453 -20.69 0.71 7.48
CA ALA A 453 -21.88 0.77 6.63
C ALA A 453 -23.13 1.24 7.38
N GLY A 454 -23.10 1.33 8.71
CA GLY A 454 -24.24 1.76 9.52
C GLY A 454 -25.45 0.82 9.44
N GLY A 455 -25.23 -0.46 9.16
CA GLY A 455 -26.27 -1.50 9.13
C GLY A 455 -27.16 -1.51 7.86
N LYS A 456 -26.88 -0.66 6.88
CA LYS A 456 -27.55 -0.65 5.56
C LYS A 456 -26.51 -0.60 4.43
N PRO A 457 -26.86 -0.97 3.18
CA PRO A 457 -26.00 -0.71 2.05
C PRO A 457 -25.69 0.78 1.95
N LEU A 458 -24.40 1.09 1.83
CA LEU A 458 -23.94 2.46 1.70
C LEU A 458 -23.38 2.64 0.30
N LYS A 459 -24.11 3.37 -0.55
CA LYS A 459 -23.63 3.76 -1.87
C LYS A 459 -22.73 5.00 -1.74
N PHE A 460 -21.63 5.01 -2.49
CA PHE A 460 -20.66 6.09 -2.48
C PHE A 460 -20.00 6.30 -3.84
N GLU A 461 -19.60 7.54 -4.10
CA GLU A 461 -18.77 7.95 -5.24
C GLU A 461 -17.30 7.84 -4.86
N LEU A 462 -16.52 7.16 -5.69
CA LEU A 462 -15.11 6.87 -5.44
C LEU A 462 -14.24 8.13 -5.57
N PHE A 463 -13.27 8.25 -4.67
CA PHE A 463 -12.22 9.24 -4.82
C PHE A 463 -11.28 8.93 -5.99
N PRO A 464 -10.62 9.97 -6.56
CA PRO A 464 -9.63 9.77 -7.59
C PRO A 464 -8.40 9.03 -7.06
N ARG A 465 -7.72 8.32 -7.95
CA ARG A 465 -6.42 7.69 -7.70
C ARG A 465 -5.29 8.66 -7.95
N LEU A 466 -4.20 8.53 -7.19
CA LEU A 466 -2.96 9.27 -7.41
C LEU A 466 -2.16 8.69 -8.57
N THR A 467 -2.13 7.36 -8.68
CA THR A 467 -1.45 6.70 -9.81
C THR A 467 -2.40 6.61 -10.99
N SER A 468 -1.87 6.77 -12.20
CA SER A 468 -2.66 6.52 -13.41
C SER A 468 -3.14 5.08 -13.41
N HIS A 469 -4.42 4.81 -13.69
CA HIS A 469 -4.89 3.45 -13.86
C HIS A 469 -4.52 2.95 -15.26
N VAL A 470 -3.51 2.07 -15.36
CA VAL A 470 -3.19 1.40 -16.62
C VAL A 470 -4.14 0.23 -16.77
N ARG A 471 -5.12 0.38 -17.67
CA ARG A 471 -5.79 -0.76 -18.29
C ARG A 471 -4.98 -1.13 -19.52
N HIS A 472 -4.29 -2.26 -19.48
CA HIS A 472 -3.77 -2.97 -20.65
C HIS A 472 -3.18 -2.09 -21.78
N LYS A 473 -2.37 -1.06 -21.47
CA LYS A 473 -1.85 -0.15 -22.52
C LYS A 473 -0.97 -0.89 -23.54
N ALA A 474 -0.28 -1.96 -23.15
CA ALA A 474 0.62 -2.70 -24.04
C ALA A 474 -0.08 -3.65 -25.02
N LYS A 475 -1.32 -4.11 -24.77
CA LYS A 475 -2.00 -5.06 -25.67
C LYS A 475 -2.65 -4.41 -26.90
N TYR A 476 -3.07 -3.15 -26.87
CA TYR A 476 -3.87 -2.59 -27.97
C TYR A 476 -3.07 -2.09 -29.20
N LEU A 477 -1.78 -1.81 -29.04
CA LEU A 477 -0.93 -1.36 -30.15
C LEU A 477 -0.57 -2.49 -31.12
N ASP A 478 -0.50 -3.73 -30.64
CA ASP A 478 0.00 -4.89 -31.40
C ASP A 478 -0.99 -6.09 -31.47
N VAL A 479 -2.20 -5.99 -30.88
CA VAL A 479 -3.25 -7.02 -31.08
C VAL A 479 -3.66 -7.06 -32.54
N GLN A 480 -3.27 -8.13 -33.24
CA GLN A 480 -3.70 -8.39 -34.62
C GLN A 480 -5.19 -8.69 -34.67
N LEU A 481 -5.97 -7.73 -35.16
CA LEU A 481 -7.39 -7.90 -35.46
C LEU A 481 -7.60 -8.98 -36.53
N LEU A 482 -8.74 -9.69 -36.51
CA LEU A 482 -9.15 -10.54 -37.62
C LEU A 482 -9.27 -9.70 -38.90
N LYS A 483 -9.09 -10.30 -40.08
CA LYS A 483 -9.13 -9.59 -41.38
C LYS A 483 -10.40 -8.73 -41.56
N GLU A 484 -11.51 -9.19 -41.00
CA GLU A 484 -12.83 -8.56 -41.09
C GLU A 484 -13.01 -7.37 -40.13
N GLN A 485 -12.12 -7.24 -39.13
CA GLN A 485 -12.17 -6.20 -38.10
C GLN A 485 -11.16 -5.08 -38.33
N GLY A 486 -10.23 -5.24 -39.28
CA GLY A 486 -9.23 -4.24 -39.61
C GLY A 486 -9.82 -3.00 -40.30
N PHE A 487 -9.19 -1.84 -40.11
CA PHE A 487 -9.63 -0.61 -40.75
C PHE A 487 -9.14 -0.51 -42.19
N ALA A 488 -10.06 -0.57 -43.14
CA ALA A 488 -9.77 -0.41 -44.55
C ALA A 488 -9.97 1.05 -44.98
N PHE A 489 -8.90 1.72 -45.41
CA PHE A 489 -9.03 3.01 -46.09
C PHE A 489 -9.61 2.79 -47.50
N THR A 490 -10.73 3.43 -47.80
CA THR A 490 -11.47 3.22 -49.05
C THR A 490 -11.77 4.54 -49.77
N GLU A 491 -11.61 4.52 -51.08
CA GLU A 491 -12.00 5.60 -51.98
C GLU A 491 -12.94 5.01 -53.05
N ASN A 492 -14.15 5.56 -53.18
CA ASN A 492 -15.18 5.06 -54.11
C ASN A 492 -15.45 3.54 -54.01
N GLY A 493 -15.41 2.98 -52.79
CA GLY A 493 -15.66 1.56 -52.53
C GLY A 493 -14.49 0.61 -52.84
N LYS A 494 -13.33 1.14 -53.25
CA LYS A 494 -12.09 0.36 -53.43
C LYS A 494 -11.10 0.65 -52.32
N THR A 495 -10.42 -0.39 -51.84
CA THR A 495 -9.41 -0.27 -50.79
C THR A 495 -8.13 0.38 -51.34
N VAL A 496 -7.62 1.38 -50.63
CA VAL A 496 -6.44 2.17 -51.02
C VAL A 496 -5.16 1.63 -50.36
N SER A 497 -5.30 0.92 -49.23
CA SER A 497 -4.20 0.26 -48.50
C SER A 497 -4.64 -1.12 -48.00
N PRO A 498 -3.71 -2.00 -47.58
CA PRO A 498 -4.04 -3.10 -46.70
C PRO A 498 -4.80 -2.59 -45.46
N PRO A 499 -5.77 -3.35 -44.91
CA PRO A 499 -6.48 -2.94 -43.71
C PRO A 499 -5.50 -2.82 -42.53
N ALA A 500 -5.60 -1.75 -41.75
CA ALA A 500 -4.90 -1.64 -40.49
C ALA A 500 -5.46 -2.68 -39.51
N ARG A 501 -4.64 -3.64 -39.11
CA ARG A 501 -5.00 -4.70 -38.17
C ARG A 501 -4.53 -4.40 -36.75
N THR A 502 -3.83 -3.29 -36.54
CA THR A 502 -3.50 -2.75 -35.22
C THR A 502 -3.61 -1.22 -35.21
N LEU A 503 -3.66 -0.58 -34.03
CA LEU A 503 -3.63 0.88 -33.92
C LEU A 503 -2.29 1.47 -34.39
N LYS A 504 -1.20 0.72 -34.25
CA LYS A 504 0.14 1.11 -34.74
C LYS A 504 0.20 1.10 -36.27
N GLU A 505 -0.35 0.08 -36.92
CA GLU A 505 -0.51 0.03 -38.37
C GLU A 505 -1.41 1.15 -38.86
N PHE A 506 -2.51 1.43 -38.15
CA PHE A 506 -3.42 2.52 -38.49
C PHE A 506 -2.73 3.88 -38.47
N VAL A 507 -1.98 4.20 -37.41
CA VAL A 507 -1.22 5.47 -37.31
C VAL A 507 -0.13 5.56 -38.37
N SER A 508 0.52 4.44 -38.70
CA SER A 508 1.52 4.41 -39.78
C SER A 508 0.87 4.69 -41.14
N LEU A 509 -0.27 4.07 -41.42
CA LEU A 509 -1.02 4.28 -42.67
C LEU A 509 -1.60 5.69 -42.80
N LEU A 510 -1.91 6.38 -41.70
CA LEU A 510 -2.34 7.79 -41.77
C LEU A 510 -1.28 8.72 -42.41
N ALA A 511 0.01 8.37 -42.33
CA ALA A 511 1.08 9.13 -42.96
C ALA A 511 1.21 8.83 -44.46
N ASP A 512 0.80 7.64 -44.90
CA ASP A 512 1.02 7.14 -46.26
C ASP A 512 -0.25 7.26 -47.16
N VAL A 513 -1.44 7.34 -46.57
CA VAL A 513 -2.71 7.40 -47.30
C VAL A 513 -2.99 8.84 -47.78
N PRO A 514 -3.49 9.05 -49.02
CA PRO A 514 -3.81 10.38 -49.52
C PRO A 514 -4.82 11.13 -48.63
N SER A 515 -4.58 12.43 -48.39
CA SER A 515 -5.39 13.24 -47.46
C SER A 515 -6.90 13.16 -47.76
N LYS A 516 -7.28 13.24 -49.04
CA LYS A 516 -8.68 13.16 -49.50
C LYS A 516 -9.42 11.91 -49.00
N VAL A 517 -8.72 10.78 -48.86
CA VAL A 517 -9.29 9.52 -48.38
C VAL A 517 -9.53 9.61 -46.87
N ILE A 518 -8.55 10.12 -46.12
CA ILE A 518 -8.65 10.35 -44.66
C ILE A 518 -9.80 11.31 -44.35
N GLU A 519 -9.91 12.40 -45.12
CA GLU A 519 -10.97 13.41 -45.01
C GLU A 519 -12.36 12.79 -45.22
N GLY A 520 -12.53 11.96 -46.24
CA GLY A 520 -13.78 11.26 -46.52
C GLY A 520 -14.24 10.37 -45.36
N HIS A 521 -13.30 9.65 -44.73
CA HIS A 521 -13.59 8.83 -43.54
C HIS A 521 -13.89 9.67 -42.29
N ALA A 522 -13.18 10.78 -42.06
CA ALA A 522 -13.44 11.68 -40.94
C ALA A 522 -14.79 12.39 -41.03
N HIS A 523 -15.23 12.75 -42.24
CA HIS A 523 -16.56 13.33 -42.47
C HIS A 523 -17.69 12.36 -42.07
N ARG A 524 -17.51 11.07 -42.36
CA ARG A 524 -18.46 10.01 -41.95
C ARG A 524 -18.31 9.62 -40.48
N GLY A 525 -17.19 9.94 -39.83
CA GLY A 525 -16.91 9.51 -38.47
C GLY A 525 -16.55 8.03 -38.39
N ASP A 526 -15.90 7.51 -39.43
CA ASP A 526 -15.54 6.08 -39.52
C ASP A 526 -14.47 5.69 -38.50
N PHE A 527 -13.55 6.60 -38.15
CA PHE A 527 -12.44 6.30 -37.23
C PHE A 527 -12.93 6.16 -35.79
N SER A 528 -13.72 7.12 -35.30
CA SER A 528 -14.27 7.03 -33.95
C SER A 528 -15.23 5.85 -33.78
N ARG A 529 -16.00 5.50 -34.82
CA ARG A 529 -16.85 4.31 -34.82
C ARG A 529 -16.03 3.02 -34.78
N TRP A 530 -15.03 2.89 -35.64
CA TRP A 530 -14.15 1.71 -35.65
C TRP A 530 -13.46 1.50 -34.29
N ILE A 531 -12.92 2.56 -33.68
CA ILE A 531 -12.28 2.48 -32.37
C ILE A 531 -13.27 2.08 -31.27
N ALA A 532 -14.48 2.63 -31.30
CA ALA A 532 -15.53 2.28 -30.34
C ALA A 532 -16.04 0.84 -30.50
N ASP A 533 -16.20 0.37 -31.74
CA ASP A 533 -16.86 -0.91 -32.03
C ASP A 533 -15.89 -2.09 -31.94
N VAL A 534 -14.65 -1.90 -32.41
CA VAL A 534 -13.63 -2.96 -32.50
C VAL A 534 -12.77 -3.00 -31.24
N PHE A 535 -12.22 -1.87 -30.80
CA PHE A 535 -11.33 -1.82 -29.64
C PHE A 535 -12.07 -1.58 -28.32
N ARG A 536 -13.34 -1.13 -28.37
CA ARG A 536 -14.15 -0.79 -27.18
C ARG A 536 -13.48 0.28 -26.30
N ASP A 537 -12.55 1.07 -26.85
CA ASP A 537 -11.96 2.23 -26.18
C ASP A 537 -12.81 3.48 -26.43
N HIS A 538 -13.88 3.62 -25.65
CA HIS A 538 -14.84 4.72 -25.79
C HIS A 538 -14.25 6.10 -25.46
N PHE A 539 -13.17 6.16 -24.68
CA PHE A 539 -12.48 7.42 -24.38
C PHE A 539 -11.66 7.88 -25.58
N LEU A 540 -10.85 6.99 -26.16
CA LEU A 540 -10.12 7.29 -27.40
C LEU A 540 -11.09 7.61 -28.54
N ALA A 541 -12.17 6.85 -28.67
CA ALA A 541 -13.20 7.12 -29.66
C ALA A 541 -13.83 8.51 -29.48
N SER A 542 -14.02 8.96 -28.23
CA SER A 542 -14.53 10.31 -27.94
C SER A 542 -13.53 11.39 -28.36
N ASP A 543 -12.25 11.22 -28.07
CA ASP A 543 -11.22 12.18 -28.45
C ASP A 543 -11.02 12.24 -29.97
N ILE A 544 -11.02 11.09 -30.65
CA ILE A 544 -11.00 11.02 -32.12
C ILE A 544 -12.26 11.65 -32.72
N ARG A 545 -13.44 11.47 -32.09
CA ARG A 545 -14.68 12.12 -32.54
C ARG A 545 -14.59 13.65 -32.44
N LYS A 546 -13.94 14.20 -31.40
CA LYS A 546 -13.69 15.65 -31.29
C LYS A 546 -12.78 16.13 -32.42
N VAL A 547 -11.76 15.37 -32.78
CA VAL A 547 -10.88 15.67 -33.94
C VAL A 547 -11.68 15.68 -35.24
N GLU A 548 -12.49 14.63 -35.49
CA GLU A 548 -13.36 14.54 -36.66
C GLU A 548 -14.35 15.72 -36.74
N GLN A 549 -14.95 16.12 -35.62
CA GLN A 549 -15.86 17.27 -35.54
C GLN A 549 -15.15 18.61 -35.79
N ARG A 550 -14.00 18.84 -35.15
CA ARG A 550 -13.21 20.07 -35.32
C ARG A 550 -12.70 20.22 -36.76
N TYR A 551 -12.38 19.12 -37.42
CA TYR A 551 -12.05 19.11 -38.84
C TYR A 551 -13.24 19.55 -39.70
N ARG A 552 -14.44 19.01 -39.47
CA ARG A 552 -15.67 19.44 -40.19
C ARG A 552 -16.00 20.92 -40.02
N LEU A 553 -15.64 21.49 -38.87
CA LEU A 553 -15.81 22.91 -38.57
C LEU A 553 -14.67 23.79 -39.12
N GLY A 554 -13.68 23.22 -39.81
CA GLY A 554 -12.56 23.95 -40.42
C GLY A 554 -11.48 24.38 -39.44
N HIS A 555 -11.45 23.83 -38.22
CA HIS A 555 -10.50 24.20 -37.16
C HIS A 555 -9.21 23.36 -37.15
N ILE A 556 -9.07 22.40 -38.06
CA ILE A 556 -7.90 21.51 -38.17
C ILE A 556 -7.43 21.50 -39.61
N HIS A 557 -6.14 21.81 -39.83
CA HIS A 557 -5.54 21.82 -41.17
C HIS A 557 -4.75 20.55 -41.47
N ASN A 558 -4.21 19.87 -40.45
CA ASN A 558 -3.50 18.60 -40.60
C ASN A 558 -4.26 17.51 -39.83
N LEU A 559 -5.14 16.83 -40.57
CA LEU A 559 -6.03 15.81 -40.03
C LEU A 559 -5.29 14.54 -39.62
N ALA A 560 -4.29 14.10 -40.39
CA ALA A 560 -3.52 12.90 -40.10
C ALA A 560 -2.79 13.01 -38.75
N ASP A 561 -2.06 14.10 -38.53
CA ASP A 561 -1.34 14.34 -37.27
C ASP A 561 -2.30 14.53 -36.09
N SER A 562 -3.43 15.21 -36.34
CA SER A 562 -4.44 15.43 -35.29
C SER A 562 -5.18 14.15 -34.90
N LEU A 563 -5.28 13.16 -35.80
CA LEU A 563 -5.82 11.82 -35.49
C LEU A 563 -4.76 10.94 -34.83
N ALA A 564 -3.49 11.05 -35.22
CA ALA A 564 -2.38 10.29 -34.64
C ALA A 564 -2.08 10.70 -33.19
N LYS A 565 -2.12 12.01 -32.89
CA LYS A 565 -1.71 12.57 -31.59
C LYS A 565 -2.48 11.98 -30.40
N PRO A 566 -3.83 11.92 -30.37
CA PRO A 566 -4.55 11.28 -29.26
C PRO A 566 -4.22 9.80 -29.08
N ILE A 567 -3.88 9.09 -30.17
CA ILE A 567 -3.50 7.67 -30.13
C ILE A 567 -2.08 7.54 -29.55
N GLN A 568 -1.14 8.37 -29.99
CA GLN A 568 0.25 8.38 -29.52
C GLN A 568 0.37 8.84 -28.07
N GLU A 569 -0.37 9.88 -27.64
CA GLU A 569 -0.39 10.36 -26.25
C GLU A 569 -1.01 9.32 -25.31
N ARG A 570 -2.02 8.59 -25.77
CA ARG A 570 -2.73 7.61 -24.94
C ARG A 570 -1.93 6.33 -24.74
N TYR A 571 -1.17 5.88 -25.75
CA TYR A 571 -0.40 4.64 -25.71
C TYR A 571 1.14 4.82 -25.71
N GLU A 572 1.64 6.04 -25.57
CA GLU A 572 3.06 6.36 -25.36
C GLU A 572 4.03 5.73 -26.39
N PHE A 573 3.75 5.82 -27.70
CA PHE A 573 4.64 5.29 -28.74
C PHE A 573 5.04 6.35 -29.80
N SER A 574 6.28 6.27 -30.29
CA SER A 574 6.85 7.16 -31.32
C SER A 574 7.03 6.45 -32.68
N PRO A 575 6.77 7.11 -33.83
CA PRO A 575 6.75 6.49 -35.16
C PRO A 575 8.13 6.03 -35.71
N GLY A 576 9.23 6.23 -34.97
CA GLY A 576 10.59 5.92 -35.42
C GLY A 576 11.04 4.45 -35.31
N GLN A 577 10.29 3.57 -34.65
CA GLN A 577 10.76 2.21 -34.34
C GLN A 577 10.46 1.13 -35.41
N VAL A 578 9.93 1.51 -36.60
CA VAL A 578 9.39 0.52 -37.57
C VAL A 578 10.32 0.24 -38.77
N ARG A 579 11.51 0.85 -38.87
CA ARG A 579 12.37 0.64 -40.06
C ARG A 579 13.37 -0.54 -40.00
N ASP A 580 13.59 -1.16 -38.84
CA ASP A 580 14.50 -2.31 -38.72
C ASP A 580 13.77 -3.60 -38.32
N SER A 581 13.02 -4.16 -39.27
CA SER A 581 12.68 -5.58 -39.26
C SER A 581 12.69 -6.12 -40.69
N GLN A 582 13.85 -6.00 -41.34
CA GLN A 582 14.13 -6.79 -42.54
C GLN A 582 14.30 -8.26 -42.14
N ILE A 583 13.38 -9.08 -42.66
CA ILE A 583 13.45 -10.50 -42.97
C ILE A 583 14.86 -11.10 -42.78
N PRO A 584 15.05 -12.15 -41.96
CA PRO A 584 16.35 -12.81 -41.88
C PRO A 584 16.71 -13.40 -43.24
N SER A 585 17.79 -12.91 -43.84
CA SER A 585 18.40 -13.49 -45.02
C SER A 585 18.81 -14.93 -44.74
N VAL A 586 18.31 -15.85 -45.56
CA VAL A 586 18.74 -17.25 -45.64
C VAL A 586 20.28 -17.31 -45.67
N PRO A 587 20.94 -18.09 -44.78
CA PRO A 587 22.39 -18.22 -44.82
C PRO A 587 22.82 -18.96 -46.09
N PRO A 588 23.97 -18.61 -46.69
CA PRO A 588 24.40 -19.23 -47.94
C PRO A 588 24.78 -20.70 -47.71
N VAL A 589 24.31 -21.54 -48.62
CA VAL A 589 24.68 -22.95 -48.76
C VAL A 589 26.17 -23.03 -49.09
N LEU A 590 26.98 -23.58 -48.19
CA LEU A 590 28.36 -23.97 -48.47
C LEU A 590 28.37 -25.41 -49.02
N GLN A 591 28.65 -25.55 -50.32
CA GLN A 591 29.00 -26.83 -50.94
C GLN A 591 30.52 -26.99 -51.07
N HIS A 592 31.01 -28.03 -50.39
CA HIS A 592 32.11 -28.97 -50.68
C HIS A 592 33.54 -28.52 -51.02
N GLY A 593 34.50 -29.10 -50.27
CA GLY A 593 35.86 -29.41 -50.71
C GLY A 593 36.77 -29.97 -49.60
N PRO A 594 37.45 -31.14 -49.72
CA PRO A 594 37.96 -31.93 -48.59
C PRO A 594 39.47 -31.84 -48.31
N SER A 595 39.89 -32.47 -47.19
CA SER A 595 41.27 -32.83 -46.74
C SER A 595 42.05 -31.73 -45.99
N SER A 596 42.83 -31.96 -44.92
CA SER A 596 43.61 -33.14 -44.50
C SER A 596 44.02 -33.11 -43.00
N LYS A 597 44.07 -34.31 -42.39
CA LYS A 597 45.02 -34.89 -41.40
C LYS A 597 45.64 -34.08 -40.22
N ARG A 598 45.54 -34.73 -39.04
CA ARG A 598 46.49 -34.83 -37.88
C ARG A 598 46.58 -33.57 -36.98
N ASP A 599 46.66 -33.62 -35.64
CA ASP A 599 47.28 -34.58 -34.72
C ASP A 599 46.61 -34.60 -33.32
N LEU A 600 46.92 -35.67 -32.58
CA LEU A 600 46.57 -35.98 -31.19
C LEU A 600 47.21 -35.02 -30.16
N GLY A 601 46.60 -34.90 -28.97
CA GLY A 601 47.24 -34.19 -27.86
C GLY A 601 46.45 -34.11 -26.55
N ASP A 602 46.36 -35.25 -25.87
CA ASP A 602 46.00 -35.48 -24.47
C ASP A 602 46.62 -34.47 -23.47
N LYS A 603 45.83 -33.94 -22.51
CA LYS A 603 46.03 -34.04 -21.04
C LYS A 603 45.37 -32.94 -20.20
N GLN A 604 44.55 -33.44 -19.28
CA GLN A 604 44.11 -32.88 -17.99
C GLN A 604 45.30 -32.74 -16.99
N PRO A 605 45.15 -32.13 -15.80
CA PRO A 605 43.99 -32.16 -14.89
C PRO A 605 43.25 -30.84 -14.69
#